data_AF-A0A818U821-F1
#
_entry.id   AF-A0A818U821-F1
#
_cell.length_a   1.000
_cell.length_b   1.000
_cell.length_c   1.000
_cell.angle_alpha   90.00
_cell.angle_beta   90.00
_cell.angle_gamma   90.00
#
_symmetry.space_group_name_H-M   'P 1'
#
loop_
_entity.id
_entity.type
_entity.pdbx_description
1 polymer ?
#
loop_
_entity_poly.entity_id
_entity_poly.type
_entity_poly.pdbx_seq_one_letter_code
_entity_poly.pdbx_strand_id
1 'polypeptide(L)'
;MNDVTRLATAGSGSTTDYGLFSTGTWVRFSGAGGTQITTSSPGLYRCTTYYSGWYSGSLPSSGETVNGTVCYTYSSSSCYYANIISVTNCGSFYVYDLVNPPVSNSRYCTV
;
A
#
# COMPACT_ATOMS: atom_id res chain seq x y z
N MET A 1 2.48 -3.64 -11.37
CA MET A 1 1.44 -4.56 -10.87
C MET A 1 0.09 -3.93 -11.18
N ASN A 2 -0.80 -4.68 -11.83
CA ASN A 2 -2.14 -4.24 -12.20
C ASN A 2 -3.13 -5.28 -11.69
N ASP A 3 -3.78 -4.99 -10.57
CA ASP A 3 -4.77 -5.87 -9.95
C ASP A 3 -5.91 -5.02 -9.38
N VAL A 4 -7.08 -5.12 -10.02
CA VAL A 4 -8.30 -4.37 -9.66
C VAL A 4 -8.77 -4.62 -8.23
N THR A 5 -8.40 -5.75 -7.63
CA THR A 5 -8.76 -6.07 -6.25
C THR A 5 -7.95 -5.27 -5.22
N ARG A 6 -6.87 -4.59 -5.64
CA ARG A 6 -6.09 -3.68 -4.78
C ARG A 6 -6.75 -2.33 -4.55
N LEU A 7 -7.74 -1.96 -5.36
CA LEU A 7 -8.39 -0.67 -5.24
C LEU A 7 -8.95 -0.47 -3.82
N ALA A 8 -8.75 0.71 -3.24
CA ALA A 8 -9.31 1.10 -1.95
C ALA A 8 -10.84 0.98 -1.90
N THR A 9 -11.49 1.01 -3.05
CA THR A 9 -12.94 0.83 -3.20
C THR A 9 -13.38 -0.63 -3.25
N ALA A 10 -12.46 -1.57 -3.55
CA ALA A 10 -12.77 -2.99 -3.53
C ALA A 10 -13.12 -3.44 -2.11
N GLY A 11 -14.11 -4.31 -2.00
CA GLY A 11 -14.66 -4.79 -0.72
C GLY A 11 -13.76 -5.79 0.00
N SER A 12 -14.36 -6.55 0.91
CA SER A 12 -13.68 -7.51 1.78
C SER A 12 -13.17 -8.75 1.04
N GLY A 13 -12.16 -9.41 1.60
CA GLY A 13 -11.62 -10.67 1.09
C GLY A 13 -10.46 -11.18 1.96
N SER A 14 -9.80 -12.26 1.52
CA SER A 14 -8.67 -12.88 2.23
C SER A 14 -7.35 -12.80 1.45
N THR A 15 -7.24 -11.85 0.51
CA THR A 15 -5.99 -11.65 -0.23
C THR A 15 -4.92 -11.04 0.68
N THR A 16 -3.65 -11.33 0.41
CA THR A 16 -2.54 -10.86 1.24
C THR A 16 -1.28 -10.61 0.44
N ASP A 17 -0.51 -9.62 0.90
CA ASP A 17 0.85 -9.30 0.46
C ASP A 17 1.93 -9.91 1.38
N TYR A 18 1.51 -10.61 2.45
CA TYR A 18 2.43 -11.28 3.36
C TYR A 18 3.18 -12.40 2.64
N GLY A 19 4.50 -12.34 2.68
CA GLY A 19 5.41 -13.24 1.98
C GLY A 19 5.67 -12.88 0.52
N LEU A 20 5.03 -11.83 -0.03
CA LEU A 20 5.18 -11.47 -1.45
C LEU A 20 6.33 -10.49 -1.71
N PHE A 21 6.71 -9.67 -0.72
CA PHE A 21 7.68 -8.60 -0.90
C PHE A 21 8.86 -8.72 0.08
N SER A 22 10.03 -8.35 -0.41
CA SER A 22 11.26 -8.19 0.37
C SER A 22 11.97 -6.91 -0.04
N THR A 23 12.65 -6.27 0.92
CA THR A 23 13.47 -5.07 0.70
C THR A 23 14.38 -5.20 -0.53
N GLY A 24 14.48 -4.15 -1.32
CA GLY A 24 15.19 -4.13 -2.60
C GLY A 24 14.31 -4.46 -3.81
N THR A 25 13.02 -4.78 -3.60
CA THR A 25 12.08 -5.08 -4.68
C THR A 25 11.21 -3.86 -4.99
N TRP A 26 11.55 -3.17 -6.09
CA TRP A 26 10.83 -1.99 -6.52
C TRP A 26 9.60 -2.34 -7.36
N VAL A 27 8.44 -1.87 -6.94
CA VAL A 27 7.15 -2.13 -7.57
C VAL A 27 6.51 -0.82 -8.02
N ARG A 28 5.98 -0.82 -9.25
CA ARG A 28 5.07 0.21 -9.75
C ARG A 28 3.66 -0.33 -9.80
N PHE A 29 2.68 0.41 -9.26
CA PHE A 29 1.26 0.12 -9.52
C PHE A 29 0.81 0.80 -10.82
N SER A 30 -0.04 0.14 -11.60
CA SER A 30 -0.49 0.66 -12.89
C SER A 30 -1.84 0.08 -13.33
N GLY A 31 -2.51 0.81 -14.23
CA GLY A 31 -3.73 0.34 -14.88
C GLY A 31 -4.97 0.49 -14.01
N ALA A 32 -5.98 -0.33 -14.29
CA ALA A 32 -7.28 -0.28 -13.62
C ALA A 32 -7.22 -0.65 -12.14
N GLY A 33 -6.16 -1.32 -11.68
CA GLY A 33 -5.92 -1.61 -10.27
C GLY A 33 -5.31 -0.46 -9.46
N GLY A 34 -5.36 0.77 -9.97
CA GLY A 34 -4.75 1.93 -9.33
C GLY A 34 -3.28 2.10 -9.70
N THR A 35 -2.78 3.31 -9.46
CA THR A 35 -1.45 3.77 -9.89
C THR A 35 -0.54 4.13 -8.73
N GLN A 36 -1.09 4.29 -7.53
CA GLN A 36 -0.36 4.61 -6.32
C GLN A 36 -1.01 3.95 -5.09
N ILE A 37 -0.24 3.77 -4.02
CA ILE A 37 -0.81 3.40 -2.71
C ILE A 37 -1.70 4.57 -2.23
N THR A 38 -2.89 4.25 -1.71
CA THR A 38 -3.79 5.28 -1.16
C THR A 38 -3.11 6.05 -0.01
N THR A 39 -3.22 7.37 -0.02
CA THR A 39 -2.65 8.26 1.03
C THR A 39 -3.63 8.60 2.14
N SER A 40 -4.83 8.04 2.07
CA SER A 40 -5.86 8.12 3.10
C SER A 40 -6.29 6.72 3.51
N SER A 41 -6.70 6.56 4.78
CA SER A 41 -7.22 5.29 5.28
C SER A 41 -8.43 4.86 4.46
N PRO A 42 -8.41 3.67 3.83
CA PRO A 42 -9.53 3.17 3.05
C PRO A 42 -10.66 2.65 3.96
N GLY A 43 -10.44 2.55 5.27
CA GLY A 43 -11.33 1.90 6.21
C GLY A 43 -11.07 0.39 6.33
N LEU A 44 -11.95 -0.29 7.06
CA LEU A 44 -11.85 -1.73 7.31
C LEU A 44 -12.23 -2.53 6.07
N TYR A 45 -11.60 -3.70 5.94
CA TYR A 45 -11.96 -4.72 4.98
C TYR A 45 -12.01 -4.22 3.52
N ARG A 46 -11.05 -3.38 3.15
CA ARG A 46 -10.87 -2.90 1.78
C ARG A 46 -9.74 -3.60 1.06
N CYS A 47 -9.70 -3.41 -0.25
CA CYS A 47 -8.71 -3.99 -1.15
C CYS A 47 -8.57 -5.52 -1.02
N THR A 48 -9.74 -6.16 -0.81
CA THR A 48 -9.93 -7.61 -0.64
C THR A 48 -9.09 -8.24 0.46
N THR A 49 -8.82 -7.49 1.53
CA THR A 49 -7.99 -7.95 2.65
C THR A 49 -8.60 -7.62 4.00
N TYR A 50 -8.04 -8.14 5.10
CA TYR A 50 -8.50 -7.83 6.46
C TYR A 50 -7.83 -6.56 7.01
N TYR A 51 -6.53 -6.42 6.76
CA TYR A 51 -5.72 -5.30 7.20
C TYR A 51 -5.38 -4.41 6.01
N SER A 52 -6.18 -3.36 5.82
CA SER A 52 -6.08 -2.48 4.66
C SER A 52 -4.96 -1.46 4.84
N GLY A 53 -3.89 -1.62 4.06
CA GLY A 53 -2.68 -0.80 4.10
C GLY A 53 -2.83 0.50 3.30
N TRP A 54 -2.44 1.61 3.90
CA TRP A 54 -2.41 2.94 3.28
C TRP A 54 -1.15 3.70 3.70
N TYR A 55 -0.66 4.57 2.81
CA TYR A 55 0.55 5.35 3.05
C TYR A 55 0.21 6.59 3.87
N SER A 56 0.72 6.66 5.10
CA SER A 56 0.48 7.78 6.02
C SER A 56 1.58 8.85 6.00
N GLY A 57 2.64 8.63 5.20
CA GLY A 57 3.68 9.62 4.96
C GLY A 57 3.29 10.66 3.91
N SER A 58 4.12 11.70 3.80
CA SER A 58 4.05 12.66 2.69
C SER A 58 4.68 12.05 1.44
N LEU A 59 4.01 12.17 0.29
CA LEU A 59 4.57 11.72 -0.98
C LEU A 59 5.78 12.57 -1.38
N PRO A 60 6.83 11.98 -1.98
CA PRO A 60 8.03 12.69 -2.41
C PRO A 60 7.75 13.68 -3.56
N SER A 61 8.57 14.73 -3.63
CA SER A 61 8.64 15.61 -4.81
C SER A 61 9.28 14.86 -5.98
N SER A 62 9.08 15.35 -7.21
CA SER A 62 9.65 14.71 -8.40
C SER A 62 11.17 14.55 -8.31
N GLY A 63 11.66 13.33 -8.52
CA GLY A 63 13.07 12.96 -8.41
C GLY A 63 13.53 12.60 -7.00
N GLU A 64 12.71 12.81 -5.98
CA GLU A 64 13.04 12.48 -4.60
C GLU A 64 12.67 11.03 -4.26
N THR A 65 13.45 10.47 -3.34
CA THR A 65 13.14 9.22 -2.64
C THR A 65 13.01 9.51 -1.16
N VAL A 66 11.90 9.10 -0.56
CA VAL A 66 11.64 9.27 0.88
C VAL A 66 11.25 7.95 1.51
N ASN A 67 11.53 7.83 2.80
CA ASN A 67 10.98 6.76 3.63
C ASN A 67 9.65 7.24 4.20
N GLY A 68 8.64 6.38 4.15
CA GLY A 68 7.37 6.68 4.78
C GLY A 68 6.66 5.45 5.31
N THR A 69 5.71 5.71 6.20
CA THR A 69 4.98 4.67 6.91
C THR A 69 3.77 4.23 6.10
N VAL A 70 3.58 2.92 5.99
CA VAL A 70 2.29 2.32 5.64
C VAL A 70 1.62 1.88 6.93
N CYS A 71 0.42 2.41 7.15
CA CYS A 71 -0.47 2.06 8.25
C CYS A 71 -1.50 1.03 7.78
N TYR A 72 -1.84 0.08 8.62
CA TYR A 72 -2.90 -0.89 8.36
C TYR A 72 -4.10 -0.62 9.24
N THR A 73 -5.23 -0.37 8.62
CA THR A 73 -6.50 -0.11 9.30
C THR A 73 -7.09 -1.40 9.83
N TYR A 74 -7.43 -1.43 11.13
CA TYR A 74 -8.08 -2.56 11.79
C TYR A 74 -8.80 -2.12 13.08
N SER A 75 -9.93 -2.77 13.37
CA SER A 75 -10.80 -2.39 14.49
C SER A 75 -11.16 -0.89 14.43
N SER A 76 -11.04 -0.16 15.52
CA SER A 76 -11.25 1.29 15.59
C SER A 76 -10.03 2.14 15.20
N SER A 77 -8.88 1.53 14.88
CA SER A 77 -7.65 2.26 14.54
C SER A 77 -7.40 2.28 13.04
N SER A 78 -7.14 3.48 12.50
CA SER A 78 -6.65 3.64 11.13
C SER A 78 -5.19 3.20 10.97
N CYS A 79 -4.43 3.05 12.06
CA CYS A 79 -3.04 2.60 12.04
C CYS A 79 -2.79 1.63 13.19
N TYR A 80 -3.32 0.41 13.07
CA TYR A 80 -3.15 -0.63 14.08
C TYR A 80 -1.78 -1.32 13.96
N TYR A 81 -1.40 -1.66 12.73
CA TYR A 81 -0.06 -2.10 12.39
C TYR A 81 0.60 -1.08 11.47
N ALA A 82 1.94 -1.12 11.39
CA ALA A 82 2.67 -0.28 10.47
C ALA A 82 3.99 -0.92 10.03
N ASN A 83 4.46 -0.54 8.84
CA ASN A 83 5.84 -0.75 8.40
C ASN A 83 6.33 0.46 7.60
N ILE A 84 7.64 0.57 7.44
CA ILE A 84 8.28 1.63 6.66
C ILE A 84 8.59 1.06 5.27
N ILE A 85 8.37 1.86 4.22
CA ILE A 85 8.77 1.59 2.84
C ILE A 85 9.54 2.78 2.26
N SER A 86 10.25 2.56 1.17
CA SER A 86 10.78 3.66 0.36
C SER A 86 9.86 3.95 -0.81
N VAL A 87 9.68 5.24 -1.12
CA VAL A 87 8.89 5.70 -2.26
C VAL A 87 9.72 6.67 -3.06
N THR A 88 9.74 6.51 -4.38
CA THR A 88 10.36 7.45 -5.32
C THR A 88 9.31 8.02 -6.24
N ASN A 89 9.34 9.33 -6.45
CA ASN A 89 8.51 9.99 -7.46
C ASN A 89 9.30 10.11 -8.77
N CYS A 90 8.89 9.39 -9.81
CA CYS A 90 9.51 9.43 -11.14
C CYS A 90 8.89 10.51 -12.06
N GLY A 91 8.19 11.50 -11.48
CA GLY A 91 7.52 12.60 -12.16
C GLY A 91 6.12 12.23 -12.66
N SER A 92 5.98 11.11 -13.37
CA SER A 92 4.69 10.64 -13.93
C SER A 92 4.07 9.45 -13.22
N PHE A 93 4.82 8.82 -12.31
CA PHE A 93 4.38 7.68 -11.51
C PHE A 93 5.27 7.54 -10.27
N TYR A 94 4.80 6.75 -9.31
CA TYR A 94 5.56 6.35 -8.15
C TYR A 94 6.09 4.92 -8.30
N VAL A 95 7.27 4.67 -7.72
CA VAL A 95 7.79 3.33 -7.46
C VAL A 95 8.01 3.16 -5.97
N TYR A 96 7.76 1.96 -5.48
CA TYR A 96 7.76 1.62 -4.07
C TYR A 96 8.71 0.46 -3.83
N ASP A 97 9.67 0.62 -2.92
CA ASP A 97 10.40 -0.50 -2.35
C ASP A 97 9.54 -1.09 -1.23
N LEU A 98 8.72 -2.07 -1.59
CA LEU A 98 7.78 -2.68 -0.66
C LEU A 98 8.50 -3.71 0.21
N VAL A 99 8.12 -3.74 1.48
CA VAL A 99 8.59 -4.75 2.42
C VAL A 99 7.47 -5.71 2.76
N ASN A 100 7.82 -6.85 3.33
CA ASN A 100 6.84 -7.77 3.86
C ASN A 100 5.98 -7.06 4.93
N PRO A 101 4.66 -7.03 4.78
CA PRO A 101 3.78 -6.50 5.83
C PRO A 101 3.98 -7.23 7.17
N PRO A 102 3.72 -6.55 8.31
CA PRO A 102 3.95 -7.12 9.64
C PRO A 102 2.94 -8.20 10.05
N VAL A 103 1.82 -8.34 9.34
CA VAL A 103 0.73 -9.27 9.67
C VAL A 103 0.21 -9.97 8.41
N SER A 104 -0.21 -11.24 8.53
CA SER A 104 -0.91 -11.95 7.45
C SER A 104 -2.27 -11.30 7.15
N ASN A 105 -2.85 -11.58 5.97
CA ASN A 105 -4.10 -10.95 5.53
C ASN A 105 -4.06 -9.42 5.48
N SER A 106 -2.88 -8.86 5.22
CA SER A 106 -2.66 -7.45 4.96
C SER A 106 -2.31 -7.21 3.50
N ARG A 107 -2.62 -6.01 3.01
CA ARG A 107 -2.39 -5.64 1.62
C ARG A 107 -2.16 -4.15 1.46
N TYR A 108 -1.27 -3.77 0.56
CA TYR A 108 -1.11 -2.39 0.10
C TYR A 108 -2.28 -2.03 -0.82
N CYS A 109 -3.20 -1.18 -0.35
CA CYS A 109 -4.35 -0.71 -1.14
C CYS A 109 -3.95 0.45 -2.07
N THR A 110 -4.60 0.54 -3.22
CA THR A 110 -4.27 1.49 -4.29
C THR A 110 -5.44 2.40 -4.69
N VAL A 111 -5.12 3.50 -5.37
CA VAL A 111 -6.05 4.43 -6.05
C VAL A 111 -5.57 4.77 -7.45
#